data_AF-A0A146L1D0-F1
#
_entry.id   AF-A0A146L1D0-F1
#
_cell.length_a   1.000
_cell.length_b   1.000
_cell.length_c   1.000
_cell.angle_alpha   90.00
_cell.angle_beta   90.00
_cell.angle_gamma   90.00
#
_symmetry.space_group_name_H-M   'P 1'
#
loop_
_entity.id
_entity.type
_entity.pdbx_description
1 polymer ?
#
loop_
_entity_poly.entity_id
_entity_poly.type
_entity_poly.pdbx_seq_one_letter_code
_entity_poly.pdbx_strand_id
1 'polypeptide(L)'
;MIKVRGITFLVMTEFHYPVALAFSFLNELMKEFIQLYEPAKLVSAKRPYHFIEFDNTIHKLRQAYNKPQSLASRVNLTDLNAELTLRPPYRLAVTDVEPINQINGACRMNVPQMGVGPPPRLRRMSIWGWIAVLLAVSLISLGFLRGLVALHLSSLEVYNGPSPIHGVMYIIEALVRVAQLYLLFYNTRHRDFESWLALIAQIMCIYFLWDLRDYSQHAVFAISSLSTHLCTIYRRLQDKLPDYHI
;
A
#
# COMPACT_ATOMS: atom_id res chain seq x y z
N MET A 1 -30.50 1.71 -8.33
CA MET A 1 -29.15 1.23 -8.68
C MET A 1 -29.30 0.20 -9.80
N ILE A 2 -28.48 0.28 -10.85
CA ILE A 2 -28.46 -0.71 -11.95
C ILE A 2 -27.04 -1.25 -12.07
N LYS A 3 -26.88 -2.56 -12.29
CA LYS A 3 -25.57 -3.21 -12.45
C LYS A 3 -25.49 -3.90 -13.80
N VAL A 4 -24.46 -3.60 -14.57
CA VAL A 4 -24.19 -4.25 -15.87
C VAL A 4 -22.70 -4.48 -16.04
N ARG A 5 -22.31 -5.71 -16.43
CA ARG A 5 -20.93 -6.11 -16.76
C ARG A 5 -19.88 -5.68 -15.71
N GLY A 6 -20.24 -5.76 -14.43
CA GLY A 6 -19.34 -5.39 -13.32
C GLY A 6 -19.29 -3.89 -13.00
N ILE A 7 -20.04 -3.06 -13.73
CA ILE A 7 -20.20 -1.63 -13.45
C ILE A 7 -21.53 -1.42 -12.72
N THR A 8 -21.52 -0.53 -11.73
CA THR A 8 -22.70 -0.16 -10.95
C THR A 8 -23.02 1.32 -11.19
N PHE A 9 -24.25 1.58 -11.65
CA PHE A 9 -24.80 2.91 -11.85
C PHE A 9 -25.71 3.26 -10.67
N LEU A 10 -25.43 4.41 -10.05
CA LEU A 10 -26.14 4.91 -8.88
C LEU A 10 -26.51 6.38 -9.10
N VAL A 11 -27.72 6.73 -8.67
CA VAL A 11 -28.22 8.11 -8.65
C VAL A 11 -28.89 8.35 -7.31
N MET A 12 -28.74 9.56 -6.79
CA MET A 12 -29.44 10.04 -5.60
C MET A 12 -30.37 11.17 -6.04
N THR A 13 -31.63 11.09 -5.63
CA THR A 13 -32.69 12.04 -6.00
C THR A 13 -33.42 12.51 -4.75
N GLU A 14 -34.17 13.61 -4.88
CA GLU A 14 -35.10 14.04 -3.84
C GLU A 14 -36.21 13.01 -3.63
N PHE A 15 -36.83 13.04 -2.44
CA PHE A 15 -37.87 12.08 -2.06
C PHE A 15 -39.11 12.11 -2.97
N HIS A 16 -39.46 13.29 -3.49
CA HIS A 16 -40.62 13.48 -4.36
C HIS A 16 -40.33 13.20 -5.84
N TYR A 17 -39.10 12.84 -6.20
CA TYR A 17 -38.75 12.59 -7.59
C TYR A 17 -39.34 11.26 -8.08
N PRO A 18 -40.02 11.22 -9.24
CA PRO A 18 -40.62 9.99 -9.74
C PRO A 18 -39.58 8.88 -9.96
N VAL A 19 -39.77 7.74 -9.29
CA VAL A 19 -38.86 6.59 -9.38
C VAL A 19 -38.67 6.12 -10.83
N ALA A 20 -39.72 6.18 -11.65
CA ALA A 20 -39.67 5.81 -13.06
C ALA A 20 -38.70 6.68 -13.87
N LEU A 21 -38.66 7.98 -13.59
CA LEU A 21 -37.71 8.89 -14.23
C LEU A 21 -36.28 8.61 -13.78
N ALA A 22 -36.07 8.25 -12.50
CA ALA A 22 -34.73 7.92 -12.00
C ALA A 22 -34.17 6.66 -12.67
N PHE A 23 -34.99 5.63 -12.88
CA PHE A 23 -34.58 4.43 -13.62
C PHE A 23 -34.39 4.70 -15.12
N SER A 24 -35.22 5.54 -15.73
CA SER A 24 -35.02 5.98 -17.11
C SER A 24 -33.68 6.70 -17.28
N PHE A 25 -33.36 7.63 -16.38
CA PHE A 25 -32.08 8.32 -16.35
C PHE A 25 -30.91 7.34 -16.24
N LEU A 26 -30.97 6.39 -15.29
CA LEU A 26 -29.92 5.38 -15.14
C LEU A 26 -29.77 4.49 -16.39
N ASN A 27 -30.87 4.15 -17.06
CA ASN A 27 -30.85 3.37 -18.29
C ASN A 27 -30.21 4.14 -19.45
N GLU A 28 -30.54 5.42 -19.62
CA GLU A 28 -29.94 6.26 -20.67
C GLU A 28 -28.46 6.51 -20.38
N LEU A 29 -28.12 6.80 -19.13
CA LEU A 29 -26.73 6.93 -18.67
C LEU A 29 -25.91 5.68 -18.96
N MET A 30 -26.47 4.51 -18.68
CA MET A 30 -25.83 3.22 -18.95
C MET A 30 -25.63 2.99 -20.46
N LYS A 31 -26.64 3.30 -21.28
CA LYS A 31 -26.55 3.15 -22.74
C LYS A 31 -25.45 4.05 -23.32
N GLU A 32 -25.44 5.32 -22.95
CA GLU A 32 -24.41 6.29 -23.35
C GLU A 32 -23.01 5.84 -22.92
N PHE A 33 -22.86 5.34 -21.70
CA PHE A 33 -21.57 4.85 -21.20
C PHE A 33 -21.06 3.65 -21.99
N ILE A 34 -21.93 2.66 -22.28
CA ILE A 34 -21.57 1.47 -23.04
C ILE A 34 -21.30 1.80 -24.52
N GLN A 35 -22.00 2.79 -25.07
CA GLN A 35 -21.80 3.25 -26.45
C GLN A 35 -20.49 4.03 -26.60
N LEU A 36 -20.14 4.86 -25.62
CA LEU A 36 -18.92 5.68 -25.68
C LEU A 36 -17.65 4.90 -25.35
N TYR A 37 -17.73 3.92 -24.45
CA TYR A 37 -16.56 3.17 -23.96
C TYR A 37 -16.60 1.68 -24.36
N GLU A 38 -15.60 1.28 -25.14
CA GLU A 38 -15.39 -0.12 -25.51
C GLU A 38 -15.00 -0.98 -24.28
N PRO A 39 -15.46 -2.24 -24.19
CA PRO A 39 -15.16 -3.11 -23.04
C PRO A 39 -13.67 -3.29 -22.76
N ALA A 40 -12.82 -3.24 -23.78
CA ALA A 40 -11.36 -3.32 -23.61
C ALA A 40 -10.80 -2.17 -22.76
N LYS A 41 -11.34 -0.95 -22.91
CA LYS A 41 -10.91 0.23 -22.14
C LYS A 41 -11.34 0.14 -20.67
N LEU A 42 -12.48 -0.52 -20.39
CA LEU A 42 -12.95 -0.74 -19.02
C LEU A 42 -11.99 -1.60 -18.20
N VAL A 43 -11.45 -2.66 -18.79
CA VAL A 43 -10.46 -3.55 -18.13
C VAL A 43 -9.13 -2.84 -17.91
N SER A 44 -8.80 -1.86 -18.74
CA SER A 44 -7.56 -1.06 -18.61
C SER A 44 -7.65 0.03 -17.54
N ALA A 45 -8.81 0.29 -16.94
CA ALA A 45 -8.99 1.34 -15.95
C ALA A 45 -8.32 0.97 -14.61
N LYS A 46 -7.14 1.56 -14.35
CA LYS A 46 -6.36 1.30 -13.12
C LYS A 46 -6.39 2.45 -12.11
N ARG A 47 -6.93 3.61 -12.48
CA ARG A 47 -6.98 4.82 -11.64
C ARG A 47 -8.42 5.20 -11.30
N PRO A 48 -8.68 5.84 -10.14
CA PRO A 48 -9.96 6.49 -9.88
C PRO A 48 -10.29 7.50 -10.97
N TYR A 49 -11.59 7.67 -11.26
CA TYR A 49 -12.07 8.63 -12.25
C TYR A 49 -11.36 8.51 -13.60
N HIS A 50 -11.01 7.27 -14.01
CA HIS A 50 -10.35 7.03 -15.29
C HIS A 50 -11.16 7.58 -16.48
N PHE A 51 -12.49 7.65 -16.34
CA PHE A 51 -13.46 8.13 -17.33
C PHE A 51 -14.06 9.50 -16.94
N ILE A 52 -13.26 10.42 -16.42
CA ILE A 52 -13.73 11.76 -16.01
C ILE A 52 -14.34 12.56 -17.16
N GLU A 53 -13.93 12.31 -18.40
CA GLU A 53 -14.48 12.98 -19.59
C GLU A 53 -16.00 12.72 -19.77
N PHE A 54 -16.50 11.61 -19.23
CA PHE A 54 -17.92 11.28 -19.26
C PHE A 54 -18.79 12.25 -18.45
N ASP A 55 -18.20 13.03 -17.54
CA ASP A 55 -18.90 13.99 -16.68
C ASP A 55 -19.73 15.00 -17.48
N ASN A 56 -19.25 15.38 -18.68
CA ASN A 56 -20.01 16.24 -19.59
C ASN A 56 -21.34 15.60 -20.03
N THR A 57 -21.33 14.30 -20.31
CA THR A 57 -22.55 13.55 -20.67
C THR A 57 -23.47 13.39 -19.47
N ILE A 58 -22.91 13.13 -18.28
CA ILE A 58 -23.67 13.08 -17.02
C ILE A 58 -24.40 14.41 -16.80
N HIS A 59 -23.71 15.53 -16.95
CA HIS A 59 -24.29 16.87 -16.78
C HIS A 59 -25.39 17.18 -17.79
N LYS A 60 -25.19 16.85 -19.07
CA LYS A 60 -26.22 17.01 -20.12
C LYS A 60 -27.48 16.20 -19.82
N LEU A 61 -27.32 14.92 -19.48
CA LEU A 61 -28.44 14.05 -19.11
C LEU A 61 -29.14 14.56 -17.85
N ARG A 62 -28.40 14.96 -16.81
CA ARG A 62 -28.96 15.50 -15.58
C ARG A 62 -29.82 16.74 -15.85
N GLN A 63 -29.35 17.66 -16.69
CA GLN A 63 -30.11 18.86 -17.04
C GLN A 63 -31.40 18.54 -17.82
N ALA A 64 -31.35 17.57 -18.72
CA ALA A 64 -32.53 17.11 -19.46
C ALA A 64 -33.58 16.52 -18.51
N TYR A 65 -33.16 15.68 -17.56
CA TYR A 65 -34.06 14.99 -16.63
C TYR A 65 -34.61 15.87 -15.50
N ASN A 66 -33.97 17.01 -15.24
CA ASN A 66 -34.47 18.01 -14.30
C ASN A 66 -35.49 18.98 -14.91
N LYS A 67 -35.60 19.05 -16.25
CA LYS A 67 -36.52 19.95 -16.95
C LYS A 67 -37.76 19.19 -17.45
N PRO A 68 -38.91 19.25 -16.76
CA PRO A 68 -40.09 18.45 -17.10
C PRO A 68 -40.65 18.73 -18.52
N GLN A 69 -40.49 19.95 -19.04
CA GLN A 69 -40.93 20.31 -20.39
C GLN A 69 -40.14 19.60 -21.52
N SER A 70 -38.88 19.23 -21.28
CA SER A 70 -38.05 18.54 -22.30
C SER A 70 -38.26 17.02 -22.31
N LEU A 71 -38.80 16.46 -21.22
CA LEU A 71 -38.98 15.02 -21.02
C LEU A 71 -40.30 14.51 -21.58
N ALA A 72 -41.34 15.34 -21.57
CA ALA A 72 -42.69 14.96 -22.02
C ALA A 72 -42.76 14.50 -23.49
N SER A 73 -41.78 14.87 -24.33
CA SER A 73 -41.70 14.44 -25.73
C SER A 73 -40.78 13.25 -25.99
N ARG A 74 -39.94 12.83 -25.02
CA ARG A 74 -38.90 11.81 -25.22
C ARG A 74 -39.11 10.51 -24.45
N VAL A 75 -39.89 10.54 -23.37
CA VAL A 75 -40.02 9.40 -22.46
C VAL A 75 -41.49 9.02 -22.34
N ASN A 76 -41.86 7.85 -22.88
CA ASN A 76 -43.19 7.30 -22.73
C ASN A 76 -43.36 6.78 -21.30
N LEU A 77 -43.76 7.67 -20.38
CA LEU A 77 -43.89 7.40 -18.95
C LEU A 77 -44.81 6.20 -18.64
N THR A 78 -45.77 5.92 -19.51
CA THR A 78 -46.68 4.78 -19.41
C THR A 78 -45.94 3.44 -19.57
N ASP A 79 -45.04 3.36 -20.54
CA ASP A 79 -44.32 2.12 -20.85
C ASP A 79 -43.29 1.79 -19.76
N LEU A 80 -42.61 2.82 -19.24
CA LEU A 80 -41.67 2.67 -18.12
C LEU A 80 -42.36 2.24 -16.83
N ASN A 81 -43.54 2.81 -16.54
CA ASN A 81 -44.33 2.39 -15.38
C ASN A 81 -44.83 0.95 -15.52
N ALA A 82 -45.20 0.53 -16.74
CA ALA A 82 -45.54 -0.86 -17.01
C ALA A 82 -44.33 -1.79 -16.79
N GLU A 83 -43.14 -1.42 -17.27
CA GLU A 83 -41.91 -2.22 -17.07
C GLU A 83 -41.54 -2.35 -15.59
N LEU A 84 -41.64 -1.27 -14.81
CA LEU A 84 -41.38 -1.28 -13.37
C LEU A 84 -42.40 -2.07 -12.58
N THR A 85 -43.64 -2.13 -13.06
CA THR A 85 -44.70 -2.96 -12.47
C THR A 85 -44.46 -4.44 -12.75
N LEU A 86 -43.97 -4.78 -13.95
CA LEU A 86 -43.59 -6.15 -14.31
C LEU A 86 -42.33 -6.62 -13.56
N ARG A 87 -41.41 -5.71 -13.24
CA ARG A 87 -40.16 -6.01 -12.53
C ARG A 87 -39.89 -4.97 -11.42
N PRO A 88 -40.50 -5.14 -10.24
CA PRO A 88 -40.33 -4.18 -9.15
C PRO A 88 -38.86 -4.12 -8.71
N PRO A 89 -38.29 -2.92 -8.53
CA PRO A 89 -36.94 -2.78 -8.04
C PRO A 89 -36.83 -3.25 -6.59
N TYR A 90 -35.75 -3.95 -6.26
CA TYR A 90 -35.45 -4.38 -4.90
C TYR A 90 -35.29 -3.15 -3.99
N ARG A 91 -36.09 -3.09 -2.92
CA ARG A 91 -36.07 -2.00 -1.94
C ARG A 91 -35.22 -2.42 -0.75
N LEU A 92 -34.17 -1.66 -0.47
CA LEU A 92 -33.33 -1.82 0.72
C LEU A 92 -33.84 -0.85 1.81
N ALA A 93 -34.13 -1.36 3.00
CA ALA A 93 -34.37 -0.48 4.14
C ALA A 93 -33.02 0.03 4.66
N VAL A 94 -32.99 1.24 5.24
CA VAL A 94 -31.76 1.81 5.82
C VAL A 94 -31.21 0.93 6.95
N THR A 95 -32.10 0.21 7.65
CA THR A 95 -31.76 -0.80 8.66
C THR A 95 -30.99 -2.00 8.11
N ASP A 96 -31.16 -2.32 6.82
CA ASP A 96 -30.44 -3.43 6.16
C ASP A 96 -29.03 -2.99 5.72
N VAL A 97 -28.77 -1.69 5.74
CA VAL A 97 -27.49 -1.06 5.34
C VAL A 97 -26.81 -0.46 6.57
N GLU A 98 -27.08 -1.00 7.77
CA GLU A 98 -26.28 -0.63 8.93
C GLU A 98 -24.80 -0.90 8.61
N PRO A 99 -23.91 0.10 8.77
CA PRO A 99 -22.50 -0.21 8.81
C PRO A 99 -22.37 -1.22 9.93
N ILE A 100 -21.77 -2.38 9.68
CA ILE A 100 -21.48 -3.38 10.70
C ILE A 100 -20.61 -2.67 11.75
N ASN A 101 -21.26 -2.05 12.73
CA ASN A 101 -20.64 -1.47 13.89
C ASN A 101 -20.26 -2.67 14.73
N GLN A 102 -19.05 -3.13 14.42
CA GLN A 102 -18.11 -3.85 15.25
C GLN A 102 -18.42 -3.76 16.75
N ILE A 103 -19.38 -4.55 17.23
CA ILE A 103 -19.54 -4.77 18.67
C ILE A 103 -19.53 -6.26 18.99
N ASN A 104 -20.06 -7.16 18.13
CA ASN A 104 -20.05 -8.59 18.44
C ASN A 104 -19.69 -9.46 17.22
N GLY A 105 -18.48 -10.01 17.23
CA GLY A 105 -18.16 -11.32 16.65
C GLY A 105 -18.28 -11.51 15.13
N ALA A 106 -17.11 -11.66 14.49
CA ALA A 106 -16.90 -12.49 13.29
C ALA A 106 -17.59 -12.08 11.98
N CYS A 107 -17.18 -10.94 11.41
CA CYS A 107 -16.83 -10.84 9.99
C CYS A 107 -16.11 -9.51 9.73
N ARG A 108 -14.78 -9.51 9.90
CA ARG A 108 -13.93 -8.48 9.27
C ARG A 108 -14.00 -8.72 7.76
N MET A 109 -14.92 -8.04 7.08
CA MET A 109 -14.69 -7.80 5.65
C MET A 109 -13.43 -6.95 5.60
N ASN A 110 -12.29 -7.57 5.29
CA ASN A 110 -11.10 -6.85 4.85
C ASN A 110 -11.53 -6.14 3.57
N VAL A 111 -12.14 -4.96 3.67
CA VAL A 111 -12.22 -4.04 2.55
C VAL A 111 -10.75 -3.81 2.21
N PRO A 112 -10.23 -4.36 1.09
CA PRO A 112 -8.90 -3.98 0.68
C PRO A 112 -8.99 -2.47 0.55
N GLN A 113 -8.23 -1.73 1.37
CA GLN A 113 -8.08 -0.30 1.14
C GLN A 113 -7.72 -0.20 -0.33
N MET A 114 -8.67 0.26 -1.15
CA MET A 114 -8.43 0.50 -2.56
C MET A 114 -7.40 1.61 -2.54
N GLY A 115 -6.12 1.22 -2.56
CA GLY A 115 -4.98 2.11 -2.57
C GLY A 115 -5.03 2.86 -3.88
N VAL A 116 -5.73 3.97 -3.88
CA VAL A 116 -5.88 4.84 -5.04
C VAL A 116 -4.63 5.70 -5.16
N GLY A 117 -3.56 5.09 -5.67
CA GLY A 117 -2.27 5.74 -5.87
C GLY A 117 -1.16 4.76 -6.25
N PRO A 118 -0.03 5.26 -6.79
CA PRO A 118 1.17 4.45 -6.92
C PRO A 118 1.55 3.86 -5.55
N PRO A 119 2.14 2.65 -5.51
CA PRO A 119 2.47 1.99 -4.24
C PRO A 119 3.33 2.93 -3.37
N PRO A 120 3.07 2.98 -2.05
CA PRO A 120 3.75 3.91 -1.16
C PRO A 120 5.26 3.66 -1.22
N ARG A 121 6.00 4.66 -1.72
CA ARG A 121 7.46 4.64 -1.82
C ARG A 121 8.06 5.21 -0.55
N LEU A 122 9.23 4.70 -0.15
CA LEU A 122 10.00 5.28 0.94
C LEU A 122 10.49 6.68 0.54
N ARG A 123 10.43 7.64 1.47
CA ARG A 123 11.00 8.99 1.27
C ARG A 123 12.47 8.87 0.84
N ARG A 124 12.94 9.80 -0.01
CA ARG A 124 14.35 9.87 -0.40
C ARG A 124 15.24 9.92 0.84
N MET A 125 16.37 9.21 0.79
CA MET A 125 17.30 9.16 1.93
C MET A 125 17.89 10.53 2.20
N SER A 126 17.94 10.90 3.48
CA SER A 126 18.65 12.09 3.96
C SER A 126 20.17 11.91 3.78
N ILE A 127 20.92 13.01 3.71
CA ILE A 127 22.39 13.02 3.61
C ILE A 127 23.02 12.24 4.78
N TRP A 128 22.47 12.38 5.99
CA TRP A 128 22.87 11.61 7.17
C TRP A 128 22.66 10.10 6.99
N GLY A 129 21.61 9.71 6.25
CA GLY A 129 21.35 8.32 5.91
C GLY A 129 22.42 7.76 4.96
N TRP A 130 22.89 8.54 3.99
CA TRP A 130 23.99 8.13 3.11
C TRP A 130 25.31 7.97 3.85
N ILE A 131 25.61 8.86 4.79
CA ILE A 131 26.79 8.75 5.66
C ILE A 131 26.72 7.44 6.48
N ALA A 132 25.56 7.14 7.06
CA ALA A 132 25.34 5.90 7.81
C ALA A 132 25.50 4.64 6.93
N VAL A 133 25.02 4.68 5.68
CA VAL A 133 25.21 3.59 4.70
C VAL A 133 26.69 3.38 4.38
N LEU A 134 27.43 4.45 4.09
CA LEU A 134 28.86 4.36 3.78
C LEU A 134 29.64 3.77 4.96
N LEU A 135 29.34 4.22 6.18
CA LEU A 135 29.94 3.68 7.40
C LEU A 135 29.58 2.20 7.60
N ALA A 136 28.31 1.83 7.38
CA ALA A 136 27.86 0.44 7.53
C ALA A 136 28.55 -0.50 6.52
N VAL A 137 28.68 -0.08 5.26
CA VAL A 137 29.38 -0.85 4.21
C VAL A 137 30.85 -1.06 4.55
N SER A 138 31.54 -0.01 5.01
CA SER A 138 32.94 -0.12 5.45
C SER A 138 33.11 -1.14 6.58
N LEU A 139 32.20 -1.14 7.55
CA LEU A 139 32.23 -2.06 8.69
C LEU A 139 31.85 -3.51 8.30
N ILE A 140 30.95 -3.70 7.32
CA ILE A 140 30.67 -5.03 6.75
C ILE A 140 31.93 -5.61 6.11
N SER A 141 32.63 -4.81 5.30
CA SER A 141 33.88 -5.24 4.67
C SER A 141 34.95 -5.62 5.69
N LEU A 142 35.11 -4.84 6.76
CA LEU A 142 36.05 -5.14 7.85
C LEU A 142 35.66 -6.40 8.64
N GLY A 143 34.36 -6.59 8.93
CA GLY A 143 33.85 -7.79 9.60
C GLY A 143 34.08 -9.05 8.77
N PHE A 144 33.82 -8.98 7.46
CA PHE A 144 34.03 -10.08 6.54
C PHE A 144 35.50 -10.47 6.38
N LEU A 145 36.40 -9.48 6.21
CA LEU A 145 37.84 -9.72 6.13
C LEU A 145 38.37 -10.38 7.41
N ARG A 146 37.92 -9.94 8.58
CA ARG A 146 38.31 -10.53 9.87
C ARG A 146 37.75 -11.95 10.03
N GLY A 147 36.52 -12.19 9.62
CA GLY A 147 35.93 -13.53 9.60
C GLY A 147 36.71 -14.50 8.70
N LEU A 148 37.10 -14.05 7.51
CA LEU A 148 37.92 -14.84 6.58
C LEU A 148 39.32 -15.14 7.14
N VAL A 149 39.99 -14.14 7.71
CA VAL A 149 41.31 -14.33 8.32
C VAL A 149 41.24 -15.30 9.50
N ALA A 150 40.24 -15.17 10.37
CA ALA A 150 40.04 -16.08 11.49
C ALA A 150 39.77 -17.52 11.02
N LEU A 151 38.95 -17.70 9.97
CA LEU A 151 38.67 -19.01 9.40
C LEU A 151 39.90 -19.62 8.71
N HIS A 152 40.65 -18.82 7.95
CA HIS A 152 41.87 -19.26 7.29
C HIS A 152 42.94 -19.69 8.29
N LEU A 153 43.14 -18.91 9.36
CA LEU A 153 44.10 -19.25 10.42
C LEU A 153 43.69 -20.52 11.15
N SER A 154 42.40 -20.69 11.45
CA SER A 154 41.86 -21.90 12.07
C SER A 154 41.98 -23.15 11.20
N SER A 155 42.01 -23.00 9.86
CA SER A 155 42.24 -24.11 8.93
C SER A 155 43.70 -24.58 8.92
N LEU A 156 44.65 -23.73 9.31
CA LEU A 156 46.07 -24.04 9.27
C LEU A 156 46.59 -24.55 10.62
N GLU A 157 46.02 -24.07 11.73
CA GLU A 157 46.47 -24.42 13.08
C GLU A 157 45.50 -25.37 13.79
N VAL A 158 45.77 -26.68 13.72
CA VAL A 158 44.92 -27.74 14.30
C VAL A 158 44.96 -27.78 15.84
N TYR A 159 45.98 -27.19 16.49
CA TYR A 159 46.23 -27.39 17.93
C TYR A 159 46.22 -26.12 18.80
N ASN A 160 46.58 -24.94 18.25
CA ASN A 160 46.69 -23.68 19.00
C ASN A 160 45.98 -22.48 18.33
N GLY A 161 45.29 -22.69 17.21
CA GLY A 161 44.63 -21.61 16.48
C GLY A 161 43.32 -21.15 17.13
N PRO A 162 42.88 -19.91 16.87
CA PRO A 162 41.56 -19.45 17.27
C PRO A 162 40.49 -20.40 16.71
N SER A 163 39.55 -20.84 17.55
CA SER A 163 38.57 -21.83 17.12
C SER A 163 37.77 -21.32 15.91
N PRO A 164 37.42 -22.19 14.94
CA PRO A 164 36.73 -21.79 13.70
C PRO A 164 35.38 -21.12 13.98
N ILE A 165 34.81 -21.33 15.17
CA ILE A 165 33.60 -20.71 15.68
C ILE A 165 33.73 -19.18 15.66
N HIS A 166 34.90 -18.61 16.00
CA HIS A 166 35.10 -17.16 16.00
C HIS A 166 34.94 -16.56 14.60
N GLY A 167 35.50 -17.21 13.57
CA GLY A 167 35.34 -16.78 12.18
C GLY A 167 33.89 -16.80 11.72
N VAL A 168 33.15 -17.84 12.10
CA VAL A 168 31.71 -17.95 11.82
C VAL A 168 30.91 -16.82 12.48
N MET A 169 31.25 -16.45 13.72
CA MET A 169 30.56 -15.37 14.43
C MET A 169 30.76 -13.99 13.76
N TYR A 170 31.95 -13.71 13.19
CA TYR A 170 32.17 -12.51 12.36
C TYR A 170 31.36 -12.52 11.06
N ILE A 171 31.19 -13.69 10.43
CA ILE A 171 30.38 -13.84 9.22
C ILE A 171 28.89 -13.61 9.54
N ILE A 172 28.41 -14.16 10.66
CA ILE A 172 27.03 -13.94 11.13
C ILE A 172 26.79 -12.45 11.43
N GLU A 173 27.75 -11.76 12.06
CA GLU A 173 27.67 -10.31 12.31
C GLU A 173 27.55 -9.50 11.01
N ALA A 174 28.34 -9.86 9.98
CA ALA A 174 28.26 -9.23 8.68
C ALA A 174 26.90 -9.47 7.99
N LEU A 175 26.34 -10.68 8.10
CA LEU A 175 25.01 -11.01 7.55
C LEU A 175 23.89 -10.22 8.22
N VAL A 176 23.93 -10.09 9.56
CA VAL A 176 22.95 -9.29 10.33
C VAL A 176 23.02 -7.82 9.92
N ARG A 177 24.22 -7.26 9.70
CA ARG A 177 24.38 -5.89 9.17
C ARG A 177 23.83 -5.72 7.75
N VAL A 178 24.02 -6.70 6.87
CA VAL A 178 23.46 -6.67 5.52
C VAL A 178 21.93 -6.67 5.58
N ALA A 179 21.33 -7.47 6.47
CA ALA A 179 19.90 -7.47 6.70
C ALA A 179 19.40 -6.10 7.23
N GLN A 180 20.12 -5.47 8.15
CA GLN A 180 19.81 -4.13 8.65
C GLN A 180 19.91 -3.05 7.55
N LEU A 181 20.89 -3.16 6.65
CA LEU A 181 21.02 -2.28 5.49
C LEU A 181 19.90 -2.52 4.47
N TYR A 182 19.51 -3.78 4.25
CA TYR A 182 18.40 -4.14 3.37
C TYR A 182 17.08 -3.53 3.86
N LEU A 183 16.80 -3.61 5.16
CA LEU A 183 15.62 -2.97 5.79
C LEU A 183 15.59 -1.45 5.62
N LEU A 184 16.76 -0.81 5.48
CA LEU A 184 16.84 0.61 5.21
C LEU A 184 16.40 0.94 3.77
N PHE A 185 16.68 0.08 2.79
CA PHE A 185 16.38 0.31 1.38
C PHE A 185 15.00 -0.17 0.94
N TYR A 186 14.49 -1.27 1.50
CA TYR A 186 13.25 -1.91 1.06
C TYR A 186 12.10 -1.70 2.05
N ASN A 187 10.87 -1.59 1.54
CA ASN A 187 9.69 -1.42 2.38
C ASN A 187 9.05 -2.78 2.68
N THR A 188 9.20 -3.26 3.91
CA THR A 188 8.52 -4.45 4.42
C THR A 188 7.31 -4.08 5.27
N ARG A 189 6.29 -4.95 5.30
CA ARG A 189 5.02 -4.70 6.01
C ARG A 189 5.20 -4.56 7.53
N HIS A 190 6.20 -5.23 8.09
CA HIS A 190 6.52 -5.25 9.52
C HIS A 190 7.88 -4.60 9.82
N ARG A 191 8.23 -3.56 9.04
CA ARG A 191 9.54 -2.91 9.07
C ARG A 191 10.02 -2.52 10.47
N ASP A 192 9.14 -1.99 11.32
CA ASP A 192 9.54 -1.57 12.66
C ASP A 192 9.90 -2.77 13.54
N PHE A 193 9.11 -3.85 13.48
CA PHE A 193 9.39 -5.09 14.21
C PHE A 193 10.67 -5.77 13.70
N GLU A 194 10.85 -5.85 12.37
CA GLU A 194 12.05 -6.42 11.76
C GLU A 194 13.31 -5.61 12.08
N SER A 195 13.20 -4.27 12.14
CA SER A 195 14.30 -3.38 12.53
C SER A 195 14.70 -3.53 13.99
N TRP A 196 13.73 -3.70 14.90
CA TRP A 196 14.00 -4.00 16.31
C TRP A 196 14.66 -5.37 16.50
N LEU A 197 14.17 -6.38 15.78
CA LEU A 197 14.75 -7.72 15.81
C LEU A 197 16.20 -7.72 15.32
N ALA A 198 16.49 -6.99 14.22
CA ALA A 198 17.84 -6.83 13.70
C ALA A 198 18.77 -6.12 14.69
N LEU A 199 18.29 -5.09 15.39
CA LEU A 199 19.07 -4.39 16.41
C LEU A 199 19.42 -5.31 17.59
N ILE A 200 18.46 -6.10 18.07
CA ILE A 200 18.68 -7.06 19.16
C ILE A 200 19.70 -8.12 18.73
N ALA A 201 19.56 -8.68 17.54
CA ALA A 201 20.52 -9.64 16.99
C ALA A 201 21.93 -9.04 16.90
N GLN A 202 22.05 -7.76 16.53
CA GLN A 202 23.33 -7.05 16.46
C GLN A 202 23.96 -6.81 17.83
N ILE A 203 23.16 -6.47 18.85
CA ILE A 203 23.65 -6.34 20.23
C ILE A 203 24.14 -7.70 20.77
N MET A 204 23.41 -8.78 20.49
CA MET A 204 23.83 -10.14 20.86
C MET A 204 25.15 -10.52 20.18
N CYS A 205 25.31 -10.22 18.89
CA CYS A 205 26.59 -10.45 18.20
C CYS A 205 27.73 -9.63 18.83
N ILE A 206 27.50 -8.35 19.16
CA ILE A 206 28.51 -7.52 19.82
C ILE A 206 28.92 -8.09 21.18
N TYR A 207 27.98 -8.66 21.94
CA TYR A 207 28.24 -9.30 23.23
C TYR A 207 29.08 -10.58 23.08
N PHE A 208 28.75 -11.45 22.12
CA PHE A 208 29.53 -12.67 21.90
C PHE A 208 30.95 -12.40 21.38
N LEU A 209 31.14 -11.30 20.65
CA LEU A 209 32.46 -10.87 20.16
C LEU A 209 33.24 -10.00 21.16
N TRP A 210 32.75 -9.84 22.40
CA TRP A 210 33.35 -8.94 23.40
C TRP A 210 34.81 -9.28 23.70
N ASP A 211 35.14 -10.57 23.75
CA ASP A 211 36.46 -11.04 24.15
C ASP A 211 37.52 -10.90 23.03
N LEU A 212 37.08 -10.67 21.78
CA LEU A 212 37.96 -10.69 20.61
C LEU A 212 38.29 -9.28 20.07
N ARG A 213 37.72 -8.22 20.64
CA ARG A 213 37.79 -6.90 20.02
C ARG A 213 38.04 -5.78 21.05
N ASP A 214 38.78 -4.77 20.61
CA ASP A 214 39.05 -3.59 21.45
C ASP A 214 37.78 -2.81 21.78
N TYR A 215 37.73 -2.25 22.98
CA TYR A 215 36.63 -1.42 23.46
C TYR A 215 36.26 -0.27 22.51
N SER A 216 37.25 0.34 21.86
CA SER A 216 37.04 1.42 20.87
C SER A 216 36.28 0.93 19.64
N GLN A 217 36.58 -0.28 19.17
CA GLN A 217 35.92 -0.87 18.02
C GLN A 217 34.50 -1.31 18.37
N HIS A 218 34.22 -1.71 19.62
CA HIS A 218 32.85 -1.96 20.09
C HIS A 218 31.99 -0.70 20.03
N ALA A 219 32.52 0.43 20.50
CA ALA A 219 31.83 1.71 20.45
C ALA A 219 31.47 2.11 19.01
N VAL A 220 32.41 1.98 18.06
CA VAL A 220 32.18 2.30 16.64
C VAL A 220 31.09 1.42 16.03
N PHE A 221 31.10 0.12 16.31
CA PHE A 221 30.10 -0.81 15.78
C PHE A 221 28.71 -0.57 16.39
N ALA A 222 28.63 -0.26 17.69
CA ALA A 222 27.38 0.04 18.38
C ALA A 222 26.76 1.36 17.90
N ILE A 223 27.56 2.42 17.76
CA ILE A 223 27.10 3.74 17.28
C ILE A 223 26.61 3.64 15.83
N SER A 224 27.31 2.91 14.97
CA SER A 224 26.89 2.67 13.58
C SER A 224 25.56 1.90 13.50
N SER A 225 25.38 0.87 14.33
CA SER A 225 24.12 0.11 14.40
C SER A 225 22.96 0.98 14.89
N LEU A 226 23.19 1.79 15.93
CA LEU A 226 22.17 2.69 16.45
C LEU A 226 21.81 3.77 15.42
N SER A 227 22.81 4.33 14.73
CA SER A 227 22.59 5.33 13.68
C SER A 227 21.75 4.78 12.52
N THR A 228 22.03 3.56 12.05
CA THR A 228 21.27 2.91 10.97
C THR A 228 19.85 2.51 11.41
N HIS A 229 19.67 2.04 12.65
CA HIS A 229 18.35 1.78 13.24
C HIS A 229 17.51 3.04 13.38
N LEU A 230 18.08 4.13 13.93
CA LEU A 230 17.42 5.42 14.04
C LEU A 230 17.04 5.97 12.66
N CYS A 231 17.94 5.90 11.67
CA CYS A 231 17.62 6.28 10.30
C CYS A 231 16.45 5.48 9.71
N THR A 232 16.33 4.19 10.07
CA THR A 232 15.24 3.32 9.62
C THR A 232 13.89 3.71 10.25
N ILE A 233 13.87 4.03 11.55
CA ILE A 233 12.67 4.49 12.27
C ILE A 233 12.22 5.88 11.80
N TYR A 234 13.16 6.82 11.67
CA TYR A 234 12.84 8.19 11.24
C TYR A 234 12.41 8.28 9.77
N ARG A 235 12.74 7.28 8.93
CA ARG A 235 12.32 7.23 7.53
C ARG A 235 10.84 6.84 7.42
N ARG A 236 9.94 7.81 7.60
CA ARG A 236 8.49 7.60 7.38
C ARG A 236 8.19 7.31 5.90
N LEU A 237 7.10 6.57 5.66
CA LEU A 237 6.51 6.37 4.33
C LEU A 237 6.22 7.76 3.73
N GLN A 238 6.46 7.92 2.43
CA GLN A 238 6.24 9.21 1.79
C GLN A 238 4.75 9.56 1.87
N ASP A 239 4.42 10.61 2.63
CA ASP A 239 3.07 11.14 2.66
C ASP A 239 2.70 11.67 1.26
N LYS A 240 1.40 11.57 0.99
CA LYS A 240 0.69 11.86 -0.26
C LYS A 240 1.32 13.05 -1.02
N LEU A 241 1.58 12.88 -2.32
CA LEU A 241 2.14 13.92 -3.19
C LEU A 241 1.32 15.24 -3.05
N PRO A 242 1.99 16.39 -2.89
CA PRO A 242 1.32 17.69 -2.76
C PRO A 242 0.66 18.20 -4.06
N ASP A 243 0.82 17.51 -5.18
CA ASP A 243 0.35 18.00 -6.49
C ASP A 243 -0.90 17.25 -6.96
N TYR A 244 -2.01 17.43 -6.25
CA TYR A 244 -3.33 17.34 -6.85
C TYR A 244 -3.85 18.76 -7.00
N HIS A 245 -3.47 19.41 -8.10
CA HIS A 245 -4.25 20.53 -8.61
C HIS A 245 -5.53 19.95 -9.20
N ILE A 246 -6.60 20.04 -8.41
CA ILE A 246 -7.99 19.96 -8.90
C ILE A 246 -8.28 21.30 -9.59
#